data_AF-A0A833WEI1-F1
#
_entry.id   AF-A0A833WEI1-F1
#
_cell.length_a   1.000
_cell.length_b   1.000
_cell.length_c   1.000
_cell.angle_alpha   90.00
_cell.angle_beta   90.00
_cell.angle_gamma   90.00
#
_symmetry.space_group_name_H-M   'P 1'
#
loop_
_entity.id
_entity.type
_entity.pdbx_description
1 polymer ?
#
loop_
_entity_poly.entity_id
_entity_poly.type
_entity_poly.pdbx_seq_one_letter_code
_entity_poly.pdbx_strand_id
1 'polypeptide(L)'
;MVSSETALLQWYIAKNKYMSRKKKLRFMLLLDQVERPSIPAVTFDLASYTDANSELEFRFDVAGVDELRSLLRIPDTVVTAHGDTCSGDTALCVMLARLAFPTRYYDMMKTLRRGTAWLCRVFLHMIDYVHDTFADKLFMAESIVSARMEEYCEAVEVKGVPTEGVFGFPDGTKVAVCRPSPRRHGERGENLQKHLYSGHKRIHCLNYQAVTAPDGLCIHFWGPMEGRRHDSSMLRESGLLEYFDGISSV
;
A
#
# COMPACT_ATOMS: atom_id res chain seq x y z
N MET A 1 19.33 -13.69 -28.80
CA MET A 1 19.57 -14.69 -29.87
C MET A 1 18.40 -15.67 -29.86
N VAL A 2 17.60 -15.74 -30.93
CA VAL A 2 16.55 -16.76 -31.06
C VAL A 2 17.26 -18.11 -31.21
N SER A 3 17.05 -19.04 -30.27
CA SER A 3 17.63 -20.39 -30.35
C SER A 3 17.24 -21.08 -31.66
N SER A 4 18.09 -21.94 -32.24
CA SER A 4 17.77 -22.66 -33.49
C SER A 4 16.46 -23.46 -33.41
N GLU A 5 16.11 -23.93 -32.21
CA GLU A 5 14.89 -24.70 -31.92
C GLU A 5 13.62 -23.84 -32.01
N THR A 6 13.66 -22.59 -31.53
CA THR A 6 12.50 -21.68 -31.60
C THR A 6 12.19 -21.26 -33.03
N ALA A 7 13.20 -21.10 -33.89
CA ALA A 7 13.01 -20.83 -35.31
C ALA A 7 12.35 -22.01 -36.06
N LEU A 8 12.77 -23.24 -35.76
CA LEU A 8 12.16 -24.47 -36.29
C LEU A 8 10.70 -24.63 -35.85
N LEU A 9 10.39 -24.35 -34.58
CA LEU A 9 9.03 -24.40 -34.06
C LEU A 9 8.13 -23.34 -34.70
N GLN A 10 8.61 -22.10 -34.84
CA GLN A 10 7.90 -21.02 -35.53
C GLN A 10 7.58 -21.40 -36.98
N TRP A 11 8.55 -21.96 -37.71
CA TRP A 11 8.35 -22.46 -39.07
C TRP A 11 7.29 -23.57 -39.14
N TYR A 12 7.36 -24.55 -38.24
CA TYR A 12 6.39 -25.66 -38.17
C TYR A 12 4.96 -25.14 -37.93
N ILE A 13 4.77 -24.25 -36.97
CA ILE A 13 3.47 -23.65 -36.66
C ILE A 13 2.93 -22.85 -37.86
N ALA A 14 3.78 -22.07 -38.52
CA ALA A 14 3.39 -21.28 -39.68
C ALA A 14 2.96 -22.19 -40.86
N LYS A 15 3.71 -23.27 -41.14
CA LYS A 15 3.49 -24.15 -42.30
C LYS A 15 2.49 -25.27 -42.08
N ASN A 16 2.11 -25.59 -40.85
CA ASN A 16 1.14 -26.65 -40.57
C ASN A 16 -0.26 -26.30 -41.11
N LYS A 17 -0.70 -26.97 -42.18
CA LYS A 17 -1.99 -26.72 -42.84
C LYS A 17 -3.21 -27.22 -42.04
N TYR A 18 -3.00 -28.14 -41.10
CA TYR A 18 -4.04 -28.70 -40.24
C TYR A 18 -4.31 -27.86 -38.98
N MET A 19 -3.53 -26.80 -38.76
CA MET A 19 -3.68 -25.90 -37.62
C MET A 19 -4.49 -24.67 -38.00
N SER A 20 -5.59 -24.41 -37.28
CA SER A 20 -6.42 -23.22 -37.52
C SER A 20 -5.64 -21.93 -37.26
N ARG A 21 -6.02 -20.83 -37.94
CA ARG A 21 -5.41 -19.50 -37.73
C ARG A 21 -5.36 -19.09 -36.25
N LYS A 22 -6.44 -19.34 -35.51
CA LYS A 22 -6.54 -19.03 -34.07
C LYS A 22 -5.54 -19.83 -33.23
N LYS A 23 -5.34 -21.11 -33.59
CA LYS A 23 -4.40 -22.01 -32.90
C LYS A 23 -2.94 -21.64 -33.24
N LYS A 24 -2.65 -21.29 -34.50
CA LYS A 24 -1.35 -20.75 -34.92
C LYS A 24 -0.99 -19.47 -34.16
N LEU A 25 -1.91 -18.51 -34.08
CA LEU A 25 -1.70 -17.26 -33.36
C LEU A 25 -1.38 -17.50 -31.88
N ARG A 26 -2.12 -18.40 -31.22
CA ARG A 26 -1.84 -18.76 -29.82
C ARG A 26 -0.44 -19.36 -29.64
N PHE A 27 -0.04 -20.28 -30.50
CA PHE A 27 1.31 -20.87 -30.39
C PHE A 27 2.41 -19.87 -30.73
N MET A 28 2.21 -18.98 -31.69
CA MET A 28 3.19 -17.92 -31.97
C MET A 28 3.30 -16.93 -30.80
N LEU A 29 2.19 -16.58 -30.13
CA LEU A 29 2.21 -15.77 -28.92
C LEU A 29 2.92 -16.46 -27.74
N LEU A 30 2.85 -17.78 -27.65
CA LEU A 30 3.59 -18.57 -26.65
C LEU A 30 5.08 -18.69 -26.96
N LEU A 31 5.46 -18.53 -28.23
CA LEU A 31 6.85 -18.55 -28.71
C LEU A 31 7.51 -17.19 -28.65
N ASP A 32 6.74 -16.12 -28.48
CA ASP A 32 7.27 -14.81 -28.21
C ASP A 32 7.92 -14.84 -26.82
N GLN A 33 9.23 -15.05 -26.80
CA GLN A 33 10.03 -15.06 -25.59
C GLN A 33 10.00 -13.65 -25.03
N VAL A 34 9.06 -13.39 -24.12
CA VAL A 34 9.09 -12.16 -23.33
C VAL A 34 10.38 -12.20 -22.51
N GLU A 35 11.36 -11.41 -22.91
CA GLU A 35 12.61 -11.27 -22.19
C GLU A 35 12.29 -10.80 -20.77
N ARG A 36 12.59 -11.67 -19.79
CA ARG A 36 12.33 -11.37 -18.38
C ARG A 36 13.50 -10.58 -17.81
N PRO A 37 13.26 -9.62 -16.91
CA PRO A 37 14.33 -9.00 -16.15
C PRO A 37 15.13 -10.07 -15.40
N SER A 38 16.45 -9.91 -15.34
CA SER A 38 17.31 -10.79 -14.55
C SER A 38 16.98 -10.63 -13.06
N ILE A 39 16.64 -11.75 -12.42
CA ILE A 39 16.43 -11.80 -10.97
C ILE A 39 17.67 -12.48 -10.38
N PRO A 40 18.46 -11.79 -9.56
CA PRO A 40 19.61 -12.41 -8.92
C PRO A 40 19.15 -13.56 -8.01
N ALA A 41 19.85 -14.70 -8.05
CA ALA A 41 19.53 -15.88 -7.25
C ALA A 41 19.97 -15.78 -5.78
N VAL A 42 20.19 -14.56 -5.27
CA VAL A 42 20.68 -14.29 -3.92
C VAL A 42 19.50 -13.88 -3.04
N THR A 43 19.49 -14.33 -1.79
CA THR A 43 18.50 -13.89 -0.80
C THR A 43 18.88 -12.52 -0.25
N PHE A 44 17.89 -11.67 -0.03
CA PHE A 44 18.07 -10.44 0.73
C PHE A 44 18.43 -10.80 2.18
N ASP A 45 19.35 -10.04 2.77
CA ASP A 45 19.79 -10.18 4.15
C ASP A 45 19.99 -8.80 4.76
N LEU A 46 19.14 -8.44 5.72
CA LEU A 46 19.19 -7.16 6.42
C LEU A 46 20.47 -7.02 7.26
N ALA A 47 20.99 -8.11 7.82
CA ALA A 47 22.22 -8.07 8.64
C ALA A 47 23.46 -7.65 7.83
N SER A 48 23.39 -7.76 6.50
CA SER A 48 24.46 -7.30 5.60
C SER A 48 24.38 -5.82 5.25
N TYR A 49 23.35 -5.10 5.70
CA TYR A 49 23.16 -3.68 5.41
C TYR A 49 24.00 -2.79 6.32
N THR A 50 24.40 -1.64 5.79
CA THR A 50 24.84 -0.52 6.60
C THR A 50 23.63 0.30 7.04
N ASP A 51 23.71 0.96 8.19
CA ASP A 51 22.65 1.84 8.69
C ASP A 51 22.29 2.92 7.66
N ALA A 52 23.28 3.53 7.02
CA ALA A 52 23.05 4.54 5.98
C ALA A 52 22.23 4.01 4.78
N ASN A 53 22.47 2.77 4.34
CA ASN A 53 21.67 2.17 3.26
C ASN A 53 20.26 1.83 3.75
N SER A 54 20.15 1.31 4.97
CA SER A 54 18.87 1.00 5.60
C SER A 54 17.99 2.25 5.74
N GLU A 55 18.54 3.37 6.19
CA GLU A 55 17.83 4.64 6.32
C GLU A 55 17.36 5.19 4.96
N LEU A 56 18.20 5.10 3.93
CA LEU A 56 17.86 5.59 2.60
C LEU A 56 16.76 4.77 1.93
N GLU A 57 16.73 3.45 2.16
CA GLU A 57 15.76 2.56 1.52
C GLU A 57 14.50 2.32 2.35
N PHE A 58 14.64 2.21 3.67
CA PHE A 58 13.56 1.80 4.60
C PHE A 58 13.13 2.92 5.55
N ARG A 59 13.87 4.03 5.65
CA ARG A 59 13.67 5.15 6.61
C ARG A 59 13.98 4.82 8.07
N PHE A 60 14.60 3.66 8.31
CA PHE A 60 15.06 3.22 9.63
C PHE A 60 16.46 2.62 9.47
N ASP A 61 17.30 2.79 10.49
CA ASP A 61 18.56 2.05 10.60
C ASP A 61 18.29 0.56 10.82
N VAL A 62 19.34 -0.28 10.83
CA VAL A 62 19.16 -1.73 10.92
C VAL A 62 18.49 -2.11 12.25
N ALA A 63 18.95 -1.50 13.35
CA ALA A 63 18.39 -1.74 14.68
C ALA A 63 16.92 -1.30 14.79
N GLY A 64 16.55 -0.18 14.18
CA GLY A 64 15.18 0.30 14.13
C GLY A 64 14.25 -0.60 13.32
N VAL A 65 14.73 -1.23 12.24
CA VAL A 65 13.95 -2.25 11.52
C VAL A 65 13.70 -3.48 12.40
N ASP A 66 14.70 -3.93 13.15
CA ASP A 66 14.58 -5.08 14.07
C ASP A 66 13.63 -4.77 15.24
N GLU A 67 13.72 -3.57 15.81
CA GLU A 67 12.80 -3.09 16.84
C GLU A 67 11.37 -3.01 16.28
N LEU A 68 11.19 -2.44 15.09
CA LEU A 68 9.89 -2.32 14.45
C LEU A 68 9.27 -3.68 14.15
N ARG A 69 10.07 -4.68 13.74
CA ARG A 69 9.59 -6.06 13.57
C ARG A 69 8.97 -6.59 14.85
N SER A 70 9.65 -6.35 15.97
CA SER A 70 9.20 -6.79 17.30
C SER A 70 7.92 -6.07 17.73
N LEU A 71 7.86 -4.75 17.54
CA LEU A 71 6.70 -3.91 17.89
C LEU A 71 5.47 -4.24 17.03
N LEU A 72 5.66 -4.48 15.73
CA LEU A 72 4.62 -4.92 14.80
C LEU A 72 4.27 -6.41 14.95
N ARG A 73 4.96 -7.13 15.86
CA ARG A 73 4.72 -8.55 16.16
C ARG A 73 4.83 -9.43 14.92
N ILE A 74 5.71 -9.09 13.99
CA ILE A 74 5.83 -9.81 12.72
C ILE A 74 6.48 -11.18 12.98
N PRO A 75 5.89 -12.29 12.50
CA PRO A 75 6.44 -13.62 12.72
C PRO A 75 7.77 -13.82 12.00
N ASP A 76 8.58 -14.76 12.50
CA ASP A 76 9.89 -15.09 11.90
C ASP A 76 9.78 -15.53 10.45
N THR A 77 8.69 -16.22 10.12
CA THR A 77 8.38 -16.65 8.77
C THR A 77 7.01 -16.13 8.37
N VAL A 78 6.96 -15.41 7.26
CA VAL A 78 5.75 -14.88 6.65
C VAL A 78 5.37 -15.76 5.46
N VAL A 79 4.10 -16.18 5.41
CA VAL A 79 3.54 -16.99 4.33
C VAL A 79 2.33 -16.29 3.74
N THR A 80 2.41 -15.92 2.46
CA THR A 80 1.30 -15.24 1.78
C THR A 80 0.19 -16.24 1.41
N ALA A 81 -1.01 -15.75 1.12
CA ALA A 81 -2.13 -16.56 0.62
C ALA A 81 -1.81 -17.32 -0.69
N HIS A 82 -0.80 -16.86 -1.44
CA HIS A 82 -0.32 -17.50 -2.66
C HIS A 82 0.82 -18.51 -2.43
N GLY A 83 1.17 -18.77 -1.16
CA GLY A 83 2.22 -19.71 -0.78
C GLY A 83 3.64 -19.15 -0.88
N ASP A 84 3.82 -17.85 -1.12
CA ASP A 84 5.15 -17.25 -1.07
C ASP A 84 5.64 -17.23 0.38
N THR A 85 6.90 -17.60 0.61
CA THR A 85 7.50 -17.66 1.95
C THR A 85 8.77 -16.81 2.02
N CYS A 86 8.95 -16.07 3.11
CA CYS A 86 10.19 -15.37 3.45
C CYS A 86 10.33 -15.11 4.96
N SER A 87 11.50 -14.61 5.37
CA SER A 87 11.69 -14.13 6.73
C SER A 87 10.82 -12.90 7.03
N GLY A 88 10.52 -12.71 8.31
CA GLY A 88 9.84 -11.50 8.81
C GLY A 88 10.57 -10.21 8.43
N ASP A 89 11.90 -10.19 8.52
CA ASP A 89 12.72 -9.02 8.15
C ASP A 89 12.56 -8.67 6.67
N THR A 90 12.62 -9.68 5.80
CA THR A 90 12.46 -9.47 4.36
C THR A 90 11.07 -8.91 4.07
N ALA A 91 10.04 -9.46 4.71
CA ALA A 91 8.66 -9.00 4.51
C ALA A 91 8.47 -7.56 4.99
N LEU A 92 9.03 -7.21 6.15
CA LEU A 92 9.03 -5.85 6.68
C LEU A 92 9.78 -4.88 5.75
N CYS A 93 10.99 -5.21 5.30
CA CYS A 93 11.75 -4.38 4.36
C CYS A 93 11.01 -4.17 3.02
N VAL A 94 10.30 -5.18 2.52
CA VAL A 94 9.43 -5.03 1.32
C VAL A 94 8.34 -3.99 1.58
N MET A 95 7.70 -4.03 2.75
CA MET A 95 6.68 -3.08 3.15
C MET A 95 7.24 -1.66 3.28
N LEU A 96 8.32 -1.50 4.05
CA LEU A 96 8.98 -0.21 4.30
C LEU A 96 9.47 0.45 3.00
N ALA A 97 10.18 -0.29 2.14
CA ALA A 97 10.66 0.24 0.87
C ALA A 97 9.54 0.69 -0.07
N ARG A 98 8.36 0.10 0.05
CA ARG A 98 7.18 0.49 -0.74
C ARG A 98 6.49 1.73 -0.18
N LEU A 99 6.50 1.90 1.15
CA LEU A 99 5.89 3.03 1.86
C LEU A 99 6.80 4.28 1.90
N ALA A 100 8.12 4.12 1.82
CA ALA A 100 9.09 5.20 1.94
C ALA A 100 8.97 6.30 0.87
N PHE A 101 8.56 5.94 -0.36
CA PHE A 101 8.29 6.85 -1.48
C PHE A 101 7.62 6.07 -2.63
N PRO A 102 6.95 6.70 -3.61
CA PRO A 102 6.59 6.06 -4.88
C PRO A 102 7.76 5.39 -5.60
N THR A 103 8.01 4.13 -5.26
CA THR A 103 9.03 3.26 -5.86
C THR A 103 8.38 2.30 -6.86
N ARG A 104 9.04 1.96 -7.97
CA ARG A 104 8.51 0.88 -8.83
C ARG A 104 8.97 -0.45 -8.25
N TYR A 105 8.12 -1.48 -8.32
CA TYR A 105 8.55 -2.83 -7.96
C TYR A 105 9.81 -3.26 -8.72
N TYR A 106 9.98 -2.79 -9.96
CA TYR A 106 11.20 -3.02 -10.75
C TYR A 106 12.47 -2.49 -10.06
N ASP A 107 12.41 -1.30 -9.48
CA ASP A 107 13.55 -0.70 -8.80
C ASP A 107 13.87 -1.48 -7.52
N MET A 108 12.83 -1.89 -6.78
CA MET A 108 12.94 -2.74 -5.59
C MET A 108 13.54 -4.13 -5.88
N MET A 109 13.45 -4.65 -7.11
CA MET A 109 14.05 -5.95 -7.47
C MET A 109 15.57 -5.97 -7.27
N LYS A 110 16.24 -4.83 -7.48
CA LYS A 110 17.70 -4.71 -7.37
C LYS A 110 18.15 -4.89 -5.92
N THR A 111 17.40 -4.31 -4.99
CA THR A 111 17.65 -4.35 -3.55
C THR A 111 17.20 -5.68 -2.96
N LEU A 112 15.92 -6.03 -3.16
CA LEU A 112 15.26 -7.14 -2.45
C LEU A 112 15.38 -8.49 -3.19
N ARG A 113 15.99 -8.50 -4.39
CA ARG A 113 16.38 -9.72 -5.13
C ARG A 113 15.22 -10.70 -5.36
N ARG A 114 14.01 -10.17 -5.59
CA ARG A 114 12.78 -10.93 -5.85
C ARG A 114 12.01 -10.33 -7.02
N GLY A 115 11.19 -11.15 -7.67
CA GLY A 115 10.38 -10.70 -8.81
C GLY A 115 9.26 -9.74 -8.41
N THR A 116 8.85 -8.86 -9.31
CA THR A 116 7.80 -7.84 -9.03
C THR A 116 6.49 -8.44 -8.52
N ALA A 117 6.08 -9.59 -9.06
CA ALA A 117 4.85 -10.26 -8.64
C ALA A 117 4.96 -10.77 -7.19
N TRP A 118 6.13 -11.28 -6.80
CA TRP A 118 6.41 -11.72 -5.43
C TRP A 118 6.40 -10.52 -4.47
N LEU A 119 7.10 -9.44 -4.84
CA LEU A 119 7.14 -8.21 -4.05
C LEU A 119 5.75 -7.62 -3.83
N CYS A 120 4.90 -7.63 -4.86
CA CYS A 120 3.53 -7.13 -4.76
C CYS A 120 2.68 -7.96 -3.79
N ARG A 121 2.77 -9.29 -3.85
CA ARG A 121 2.00 -10.17 -2.96
C ARG A 121 2.45 -10.08 -1.51
N VAL A 122 3.76 -10.02 -1.27
CA VAL A 122 4.31 -9.83 0.09
C VAL A 122 3.93 -8.47 0.63
N PHE A 123 4.07 -7.40 -0.17
CA PHE A 123 3.63 -6.06 0.23
C PHE A 123 2.17 -6.03 0.66
N LEU A 124 1.26 -6.55 -0.16
CA LEU A 124 -0.18 -6.56 0.16
C LEU A 124 -0.47 -7.38 1.42
N HIS A 125 0.13 -8.57 1.54
CA HIS A 125 -0.01 -9.40 2.74
C HIS A 125 0.45 -8.68 4.01
N MET A 126 1.57 -7.95 3.95
CA MET A 126 2.07 -7.20 5.09
C MET A 126 1.20 -6.00 5.46
N ILE A 127 0.64 -5.29 4.47
CA ILE A 127 -0.31 -4.20 4.73
C ILE A 127 -1.58 -4.75 5.41
N ASP A 128 -2.14 -5.84 4.88
CA ASP A 128 -3.31 -6.50 5.48
C ASP A 128 -3.00 -6.98 6.91
N TYR A 129 -1.83 -7.60 7.12
CA TYR A 129 -1.39 -8.05 8.45
C TYR A 129 -1.32 -6.91 9.47
N VAL A 130 -0.65 -5.81 9.12
CA VAL A 130 -0.51 -4.66 10.02
C VAL A 130 -1.86 -4.00 10.26
N HIS A 131 -2.67 -3.84 9.21
CA HIS A 131 -4.00 -3.27 9.34
C HIS A 131 -4.87 -4.12 10.27
N ASP A 132 -4.98 -5.43 10.03
CA ASP A 132 -5.85 -6.31 10.82
C ASP A 132 -5.39 -6.43 12.29
N THR A 133 -4.09 -6.29 12.54
CA THR A 133 -3.52 -6.37 13.90
C THR A 133 -3.66 -5.05 14.67
N PHE A 134 -3.65 -3.91 13.99
CA PHE A 134 -3.53 -2.59 14.61
C PHE A 134 -4.58 -1.57 14.12
N ALA A 135 -5.69 -2.03 13.53
CA ALA A 135 -6.78 -1.17 13.04
C ALA A 135 -7.35 -0.25 14.13
N ASP A 136 -7.39 -0.72 15.37
CA ASP A 136 -7.80 0.06 16.54
C ASP A 136 -6.93 1.32 16.70
N LYS A 137 -5.60 1.16 16.59
CA LYS A 137 -4.63 2.26 16.73
C LYS A 137 -4.60 3.18 15.52
N LEU A 138 -4.89 2.65 14.33
CA LEU A 138 -5.05 3.46 13.12
C LEU A 138 -6.31 4.32 13.20
N PHE A 139 -7.39 3.76 13.74
CA PHE A 139 -8.62 4.51 13.95
C PHE A 139 -8.44 5.58 15.03
N MET A 140 -7.89 5.24 16.19
CA MET A 140 -7.53 6.24 17.20
C MET A 140 -6.33 5.78 18.04
N ALA A 141 -5.28 6.58 18.07
CA ALA A 141 -4.11 6.34 18.90
C ALA A 141 -4.34 6.81 20.35
N GLU A 142 -5.36 6.24 21.02
CA GLU A 142 -5.85 6.70 22.33
C GLU A 142 -4.76 6.88 23.38
N SER A 143 -3.81 5.94 23.48
CA SER A 143 -2.74 6.00 24.48
C SER A 143 -1.81 7.20 24.25
N ILE A 144 -1.56 7.57 23.00
CA ILE A 144 -0.71 8.72 22.65
C ILE A 144 -1.50 10.01 22.91
N VAL A 145 -2.73 10.06 22.42
CA VAL A 145 -3.61 11.23 22.57
C VAL A 145 -3.86 11.54 24.04
N SER A 146 -4.17 10.52 24.85
CA SER A 146 -4.44 10.70 26.29
C SER A 146 -3.19 11.15 27.05
N ALA A 147 -2.02 10.60 26.71
CA ALA A 147 -0.77 10.94 27.39
C ALA A 147 -0.25 12.35 27.04
N ARG A 148 -0.60 12.88 25.86
CA ARG A 148 -0.10 14.16 25.33
C ARG A 148 -1.18 15.24 25.17
N MET A 149 -2.38 15.00 25.69
CA MET A 149 -3.55 15.86 25.48
C MET A 149 -3.27 17.31 25.89
N GLU A 150 -2.71 17.50 27.09
CA GLU A 150 -2.39 18.83 27.62
C GLU A 150 -1.38 19.56 26.73
N GLU A 151 -0.30 18.89 26.33
CA GLU A 151 0.72 19.44 25.42
C GLU A 151 0.12 19.82 24.05
N TYR A 152 -0.82 19.02 23.54
CA TYR A 152 -1.47 19.30 22.27
C TYR A 152 -2.40 20.51 22.36
N CYS A 153 -3.22 20.62 23.41
CA CYS A 153 -4.07 21.79 23.64
C CYS A 153 -3.24 23.06 23.79
N GLU A 154 -2.18 23.04 24.61
CA GLU A 154 -1.29 24.19 24.80
C GLU A 154 -0.65 24.62 23.47
N ALA A 155 -0.15 23.66 22.68
CA ALA A 155 0.46 23.97 21.38
C ALA A 155 -0.51 24.66 20.41
N VAL A 156 -1.79 24.31 20.45
CA VAL A 156 -2.85 24.91 19.62
C VAL A 156 -3.24 26.30 20.14
N GLU A 157 -3.35 26.47 21.46
CA GLU A 157 -3.63 27.76 22.09
C GLU A 157 -2.53 28.79 21.81
N VAL A 158 -1.26 28.38 21.89
CA VAL A 158 -0.09 29.22 21.53
C VAL A 158 -0.14 29.69 20.08
N LYS A 159 -0.78 28.93 19.17
CA LYS A 159 -0.99 29.34 17.78
C LYS A 159 -2.12 30.37 17.61
N GLY A 160 -2.85 30.70 18.67
CA GLY A 160 -3.87 31.74 18.69
C GLY A 160 -5.29 31.25 18.39
N VAL A 161 -5.56 29.95 18.60
CA VAL A 161 -6.93 29.43 18.47
C VAL A 161 -7.77 29.95 19.64
N PRO A 162 -8.93 30.58 19.39
CA PRO A 162 -9.73 31.25 20.42
C PRO A 162 -10.59 30.28 21.26
N THR A 163 -10.38 28.98 21.11
CA THR A 163 -11.19 27.92 21.74
C THR A 163 -10.25 27.03 22.55
N GLU A 164 -10.54 26.92 23.84
CA GLU A 164 -9.81 26.07 24.77
C GLU A 164 -10.10 24.59 24.49
N GLY A 165 -9.16 23.71 24.84
CA GLY A 165 -9.35 22.26 24.76
C GLY A 165 -9.33 21.66 23.35
N VAL A 166 -8.76 22.38 22.36
CA VAL A 166 -8.60 21.87 21.00
C VAL A 166 -7.24 21.21 20.85
N PHE A 167 -7.20 19.89 20.61
CA PHE A 167 -5.95 19.14 20.43
C PHE A 167 -5.65 18.73 18.99
N GLY A 168 -6.59 18.90 18.06
CA GLY A 168 -6.42 18.46 16.69
C GLY A 168 -7.54 18.88 15.75
N PHE A 169 -7.26 18.80 14.45
CA PHE A 169 -8.20 19.19 13.40
C PHE A 169 -8.35 18.05 12.39
N PRO A 170 -9.57 17.53 12.16
CA PRO A 170 -9.80 16.56 11.11
C PRO A 170 -9.69 17.23 9.74
N ASP A 171 -8.93 16.61 8.83
CA ASP A 171 -8.81 17.05 7.44
C ASP A 171 -9.06 15.91 6.45
N GLY A 172 -9.61 16.28 5.29
CA GLY A 172 -9.93 15.39 4.19
C GLY A 172 -8.86 15.41 3.11
N THR A 173 -8.18 14.29 2.89
CA THR A 173 -7.20 14.15 1.79
C THR A 173 -7.79 13.35 0.63
N LYS A 174 -7.59 13.86 -0.60
CA LYS A 174 -8.00 13.18 -1.84
C LYS A 174 -6.79 12.53 -2.50
N VAL A 175 -6.73 11.20 -2.49
CA VAL A 175 -5.67 10.42 -3.15
C VAL A 175 -6.11 10.09 -4.58
N ALA A 176 -5.35 10.58 -5.56
CA ALA A 176 -5.65 10.36 -6.97
C ALA A 176 -5.52 8.87 -7.34
N VAL A 177 -6.45 8.38 -8.15
CA VAL A 177 -6.45 7.01 -8.66
C VAL A 177 -6.64 7.01 -10.18
N CYS A 178 -6.30 5.89 -10.82
CA CYS A 178 -6.61 5.70 -12.23
C CYS A 178 -8.14 5.69 -12.47
N ARG A 179 -8.55 5.82 -13.73
CA ARG A 179 -9.96 5.75 -14.12
C ARG A 179 -10.38 4.28 -14.22
N PRO A 180 -11.10 3.70 -13.25
CA PRO A 180 -11.47 2.30 -13.32
C PRO A 180 -12.40 2.04 -14.51
N SER A 181 -12.23 0.90 -15.16
CA SER A 181 -13.23 0.36 -16.07
C SER A 181 -14.27 -0.47 -15.29
N PRO A 182 -15.47 -0.71 -15.85
CA PRO A 182 -16.44 -1.63 -15.24
C PRO A 182 -15.81 -3.00 -14.99
N ARG A 183 -16.15 -3.65 -13.87
CA ARG A 183 -15.61 -4.97 -13.54
C ARG A 183 -16.11 -6.02 -14.54
N ARG A 184 -15.28 -7.03 -14.83
CA ARG A 184 -15.62 -8.12 -15.76
C ARG A 184 -16.88 -8.90 -15.33
N HIS A 185 -17.13 -8.98 -14.02
CA HIS A 185 -18.31 -9.59 -13.42
C HIS A 185 -19.18 -8.55 -12.68
N GLY A 186 -19.05 -7.27 -13.04
CA GLY A 186 -19.84 -6.19 -12.46
C GLY A 186 -21.26 -6.15 -13.00
N GLU A 187 -22.09 -5.35 -12.34
CA GLU A 187 -23.46 -5.11 -12.79
C GLU A 187 -23.49 -4.43 -14.17
N ARG A 188 -24.51 -4.75 -14.97
CA ARG A 188 -24.68 -4.15 -16.29
C ARG A 188 -24.93 -2.65 -16.14
N GLY A 189 -24.04 -1.83 -16.72
CA GLY A 189 -24.12 -0.37 -16.62
C GLY A 189 -23.34 0.22 -15.44
N GLU A 190 -22.55 -0.58 -14.74
CA GLU A 190 -21.65 -0.12 -13.69
C GLU A 190 -20.74 1.03 -14.17
N ASN A 191 -20.77 2.15 -13.45
CA ASN A 191 -19.94 3.32 -13.75
C ASN A 191 -19.14 3.75 -12.52
N LEU A 192 -18.09 2.99 -12.21
CA LEU A 192 -17.19 3.27 -11.09
C LEU A 192 -16.51 4.64 -11.19
N GLN A 193 -16.31 5.14 -12.41
CA GLN A 193 -15.73 6.47 -12.63
C GLN A 193 -16.60 7.57 -12.02
N LYS A 194 -17.93 7.47 -12.13
CA LYS A 194 -18.86 8.42 -11.53
C LYS A 194 -18.72 8.50 -10.01
N HIS A 195 -18.41 7.40 -9.35
CA HIS A 195 -18.25 7.36 -7.89
C HIS A 195 -16.93 7.99 -7.45
N LEU A 196 -15.85 7.75 -8.20
CA LEU A 196 -14.52 8.25 -7.87
C LEU A 196 -14.25 9.67 -8.37
N TYR A 197 -15.00 10.16 -9.36
CA TYR A 197 -14.78 11.48 -9.91
C TYR A 197 -15.21 12.58 -8.93
N SER A 198 -14.23 13.34 -8.44
CA SER A 198 -14.46 14.56 -7.69
C SER A 198 -14.65 15.72 -8.65
N GLY A 199 -15.86 16.29 -8.70
CA GLY A 199 -16.14 17.48 -9.50
C GLY A 199 -15.36 18.71 -9.03
N HIS A 200 -15.10 18.83 -7.72
CA HIS A 200 -14.34 19.94 -7.13
C HIS A 200 -12.87 19.94 -7.58
N LYS A 201 -12.18 18.81 -7.43
CA LYS A 201 -10.76 18.69 -7.83
C LYS A 201 -10.57 18.30 -9.31
N ARG A 202 -11.64 17.90 -10.00
CA ARG A 202 -11.66 17.43 -11.39
C ARG A 202 -10.76 16.21 -11.65
N ILE A 203 -10.58 15.36 -10.65
CA ILE A 203 -9.78 14.12 -10.70
C ILE A 203 -10.60 12.93 -10.23
N HIS A 204 -10.15 11.72 -10.58
CA HIS A 204 -10.65 10.50 -9.95
C HIS A 204 -9.82 10.27 -8.70
N CYS A 205 -10.47 10.16 -7.55
CA CYS A 205 -9.79 10.00 -6.27
C CYS A 205 -10.59 9.15 -5.29
N LEU A 206 -9.89 8.67 -4.28
CA LEU A 206 -10.47 8.21 -3.04
C LEU A 206 -10.23 9.28 -1.98
N ASN A 207 -11.21 9.51 -1.12
CA ASN A 207 -11.08 10.43 -0.02
C ASN A 207 -10.72 9.66 1.25
N TYR A 208 -9.90 10.27 2.09
CA TYR A 208 -9.49 9.79 3.39
C TYR A 208 -9.63 10.93 4.38
N GLN A 209 -9.92 10.60 5.62
CA GLN A 209 -9.94 11.52 6.74
C GLN A 209 -8.78 11.19 7.66
N ALA A 210 -8.09 12.22 8.15
CA ALA A 210 -7.08 12.06 9.17
C ALA A 210 -7.17 13.18 10.21
N VAL A 211 -6.73 12.91 11.43
CA VAL A 211 -6.41 13.96 12.42
C VAL A 211 -4.91 13.89 12.68
N THR A 212 -4.22 15.00 12.45
CA THR A 212 -2.80 15.13 12.75
C THR A 212 -2.64 15.94 14.03
N ALA A 213 -1.93 15.38 15.00
CA ALA A 213 -1.60 16.05 16.25
C ALA A 213 -0.50 17.12 16.05
N PRO A 214 -0.35 18.07 16.98
CA PRO A 214 0.67 19.12 16.92
C PRO A 214 2.12 18.63 16.79
N ASP A 215 2.43 17.42 17.25
CA ASP A 215 3.75 16.79 17.11
C ASP A 215 3.99 16.13 15.73
N GLY A 216 3.00 16.20 14.83
CA GLY A 216 3.06 15.66 13.48
C GLY A 216 2.59 14.20 13.37
N LEU A 217 2.19 13.55 14.46
CA LEU A 217 1.63 12.20 14.41
C LEU A 217 0.21 12.20 13.83
N CYS A 218 -0.07 11.24 12.95
CA CYS A 218 -1.43 10.95 12.50
C CYS A 218 -2.12 10.11 13.59
N ILE A 219 -2.97 10.73 14.40
CA ILE A 219 -3.61 10.11 15.57
C ILE A 219 -4.96 9.47 15.27
N HIS A 220 -5.55 9.79 14.11
CA HIS A 220 -6.75 9.16 13.56
C HIS A 220 -6.61 9.05 12.05
N PHE A 221 -7.00 7.92 11.49
CA PHE A 221 -7.08 7.70 10.05
C PHE A 221 -8.30 6.86 9.68
N TRP A 222 -9.06 7.32 8.69
CA TRP A 222 -10.24 6.60 8.20
C TRP A 222 -10.46 6.77 6.68
N GLY A 223 -10.97 5.72 6.05
CA GLY A 223 -11.27 5.66 4.62
C GLY A 223 -11.04 4.25 4.08
N PRO A 224 -11.06 4.04 2.76
CA PRO A 224 -11.34 5.03 1.71
C PRO A 224 -12.83 5.33 1.51
N MET A 225 -13.16 6.56 1.10
CA MET A 225 -14.48 6.96 0.63
C MET A 225 -14.47 7.38 -0.84
N GLU A 226 -15.63 7.28 -1.50
CA GLU A 226 -15.87 7.78 -2.87
C GLU A 226 -15.42 9.24 -3.06
N GLY A 227 -14.62 9.51 -4.10
CA GLY A 227 -14.06 10.83 -4.38
C GLY A 227 -15.05 11.99 -4.50
N ARG A 228 -16.28 11.69 -4.93
CA ARG A 228 -17.39 12.64 -5.08
C ARG A 228 -17.96 13.16 -3.76
N ARG A 229 -17.68 12.50 -2.63
CA ARG A 229 -18.24 12.85 -1.32
C ARG A 229 -17.54 14.06 -0.73
N HIS A 230 -18.28 14.79 0.10
CA HIS A 230 -17.82 15.95 0.84
C HIS A 230 -17.21 15.54 2.18
N ASP A 231 -16.34 16.37 2.75
CA ASP A 231 -15.60 16.04 3.97
C ASP A 231 -16.53 15.88 5.19
N SER A 232 -17.63 16.63 5.23
CA SER A 232 -18.69 16.44 6.24
C SER A 232 -19.37 15.06 6.16
N SER A 233 -19.46 14.46 4.97
CA SER A 233 -19.93 13.07 4.85
C SER A 233 -18.88 12.11 5.38
N MET A 234 -17.59 12.37 5.19
CA MET A 234 -16.53 11.52 5.77
C MET A 234 -16.57 11.55 7.29
N LEU A 235 -16.65 12.74 7.89
CA LEU A 235 -16.70 12.88 9.35
C LEU A 235 -17.87 12.13 9.99
N ARG A 236 -19.03 12.13 9.33
CA ARG A 236 -20.20 11.39 9.81
C ARG A 236 -20.04 9.88 9.66
N GLU A 237 -19.48 9.42 8.55
CA GLU A 237 -19.38 7.97 8.26
C GLU A 237 -18.17 7.33 8.95
N SER A 238 -17.17 8.13 9.34
CA SER A 238 -16.05 7.64 10.14
C SER A 238 -16.44 7.32 11.58
N GLY A 239 -17.54 7.88 12.08
CA GLY A 239 -17.98 7.67 13.46
C GLY A 239 -17.08 8.35 14.50
N LEU A 240 -16.23 9.29 14.07
CA LEU A 240 -15.22 9.91 14.94
C LEU A 240 -15.85 10.74 16.07
N LEU A 241 -16.98 11.41 15.80
CA LEU A 241 -17.67 12.21 16.83
C LEU A 241 -18.34 11.28 17.86
N GLU A 242 -19.03 10.24 17.37
CA GLU A 242 -19.67 9.23 18.20
C GLU A 242 -18.65 8.48 19.07
N TYR A 243 -17.43 8.29 18.56
CA TYR A 243 -16.33 7.71 19.31
C TYR A 243 -15.96 8.57 20.53
N PHE A 244 -15.81 9.89 20.36
CA PHE A 244 -15.50 10.79 21.47
C PHE A 244 -16.67 10.96 22.46
N ASP A 245 -17.90 10.94 21.98
CA ASP A 245 -19.09 10.95 22.84
C ASP A 245 -19.16 9.69 23.71
N GLY A 246 -18.79 8.53 23.14
CA GLY A 246 -18.71 7.25 23.84
C GLY A 246 -17.64 7.21 24.94
N ILE A 247 -16.51 7.91 24.75
CA ILE A 247 -15.46 8.03 25.78
C ILE A 247 -15.87 8.98 26.89
N SER A 248 -16.56 10.09 26.55
CA SER A 248 -17.00 11.10 27.52
C SER A 248 -18.11 10.63 28.46
N SER A 249 -18.71 9.47 28.18
CA SER A 249 -19.81 8.88 28.95
C SER A 249 -19.38 7.74 29.89
N VAL A 250 -18.06 7.48 30.01
CA VAL A 250 -17.42 6.56 30.95
C VAL A 250 -16.65 7.34 32.00
#